data_AF-A0A945H312-F1
#
_entry.id   AF-A0A945H312-F1
#
_cell.length_a   1.000
_cell.length_b   1.000
_cell.length_c   1.000
_cell.angle_alpha   90.00
_cell.angle_beta   90.00
_cell.angle_gamma   90.00
#
_symmetry.space_group_name_H-M   'P 1'
#
loop_
_entity.id
_entity.type
_entity.pdbx_description
1 polymer ?
#
loop_
_entity_poly.entity_id
_entity_poly.type
_entity_poly.pdbx_seq_one_letter_code
_entity_poly.pdbx_strand_id
1 'polypeptide(L)'
;TINLLDQLNALHLEITEEAIIEALGCVSDKDFLEIGTLLVEQKSNELLVFLEKIRASRFSPQHLWTKSIEFFRILMRAKLLGAKNIFWGTYEKEKILELAQQCSIERINAIVHLLWGQEEIFLRTSKKDIFVEHLMLQICSQVNVEPLAKIIEAIESGGHSKTTRTPPPREEPARSFTPPPPRQQFVPPASTTPAPVEKENSAPAAPLDQTPTNISPIDSSPIQSSAENQLPQEWTKFLAELPPLGDNLVHTGLQKALRLENANGKTTIFFDQLNPFLVSHLEETKKRWLPILQNHIADIKDIDFKGGVTAEQKREEIPQLNATTQRRSTWRPAQGLVDVSDKEKWPKAQILLKHFPGRLTETQ
;
A
#
# COMPACT_ATOMS: atom_id res chain seq x y z
N THR A 1 -8.62 -22.40 -7.29
CA THR A 1 -8.64 -21.81 -5.93
C THR A 1 -8.85 -22.94 -4.96
N ILE A 2 -7.76 -23.48 -4.40
CA ILE A 2 -7.85 -24.52 -3.36
C ILE A 2 -8.48 -23.83 -2.14
N ASN A 3 -9.61 -24.37 -1.70
CA ASN A 3 -10.47 -23.76 -0.71
C ASN A 3 -9.74 -23.71 0.65
N LEU A 4 -9.95 -22.66 1.44
CA LEU A 4 -9.32 -22.52 2.76
C LEU A 4 -9.61 -23.73 3.66
N LEU A 5 -10.82 -24.29 3.51
CA LEU A 5 -11.28 -25.50 4.17
C LEU A 5 -10.54 -26.76 3.70
N ASP A 6 -10.12 -26.83 2.43
CA ASP A 6 -9.34 -27.96 1.91
C ASP A 6 -7.89 -27.90 2.41
N GLN A 7 -7.30 -26.70 2.52
CA GLN A 7 -5.98 -26.53 3.15
C GLN A 7 -6.03 -26.87 4.64
N LEU A 8 -7.07 -26.45 5.35
CA LEU A 8 -7.26 -26.77 6.77
C LEU A 8 -7.51 -28.26 7.00
N ASN A 9 -8.33 -28.91 6.17
CA ASN A 9 -8.52 -30.36 6.24
C ASN A 9 -7.26 -31.15 5.87
N ALA A 10 -6.42 -30.62 4.98
CA ALA A 10 -5.16 -31.27 4.60
C ALA A 10 -4.07 -31.14 5.68
N LEU A 11 -4.10 -30.06 6.48
CA LEU A 11 -3.11 -29.78 7.52
C LEU A 11 -3.52 -30.30 8.91
N HIS A 12 -4.82 -30.32 9.23
CA HIS A 12 -5.29 -30.71 10.57
C HIS A 12 -6.53 -31.62 10.52
N LEU A 13 -6.53 -32.67 11.35
CA LEU A 13 -7.69 -33.55 11.53
C LEU A 13 -8.86 -32.87 12.26
N GLU A 14 -8.55 -31.84 13.06
CA GLU A 14 -9.53 -31.00 13.75
C GLU A 14 -9.26 -29.52 13.43
N ILE A 15 -10.29 -28.79 13.03
CA ILE A 15 -10.20 -27.37 12.72
C ILE A 15 -10.17 -26.60 14.05
N THR A 16 -8.98 -26.36 14.58
CA THR A 16 -8.76 -25.51 15.77
C THR A 16 -8.50 -24.05 15.37
N GLU A 17 -8.65 -23.12 16.31
CA GLU A 17 -8.40 -21.69 16.07
C GLU A 17 -6.94 -21.44 15.66
N GLU A 18 -6.02 -22.16 16.27
CA GLU A 18 -4.58 -22.11 16.00
C GLU A 18 -4.25 -22.59 14.58
N ALA A 19 -4.90 -23.67 14.14
CA ALA A 19 -4.76 -24.21 12.77
C ALA A 19 -5.25 -23.21 11.71
N ILE A 20 -6.33 -22.47 12.00
CA ILE A 20 -6.85 -21.41 11.13
C ILE A 20 -5.88 -20.23 11.06
N ILE A 21 -5.36 -19.80 12.21
CA ILE A 21 -4.40 -18.69 12.30
C ILE A 21 -3.11 -19.03 11.54
N GLU A 22 -2.59 -20.23 11.70
CA GLU A 22 -1.40 -20.72 11.01
C GLU A 22 -1.62 -20.81 9.49
N ALA A 23 -2.75 -21.39 9.05
CA ALA A 23 -3.07 -21.50 7.63
C ALA A 23 -3.29 -20.14 6.95
N LEU A 24 -3.80 -19.14 7.68
CA LEU A 24 -4.00 -17.77 7.20
C LEU A 24 -2.74 -16.89 7.29
N GLY A 25 -1.70 -17.36 7.97
CA GLY A 25 -0.54 -16.54 8.32
C GLY A 25 -0.90 -15.35 9.20
N CYS A 26 -1.93 -15.47 10.04
CA CYS A 26 -2.29 -14.42 11.00
C CYS A 26 -1.38 -14.51 12.23
N VAL A 27 -1.18 -13.38 12.91
CA VAL A 27 -0.52 -13.36 14.22
C VAL A 27 -1.61 -13.47 15.28
N SER A 28 -1.45 -14.37 16.24
CA SER A 28 -2.42 -14.50 17.33
C SER A 28 -2.46 -13.22 18.17
N ASP A 29 -3.59 -12.90 18.79
CA ASP A 29 -3.70 -11.69 19.61
C ASP A 29 -2.78 -11.74 20.84
N LYS A 30 -2.47 -12.94 21.34
CA LYS A 30 -1.51 -13.15 22.43
C LYS A 30 -0.08 -12.82 21.98
N ASP A 31 0.33 -13.32 20.82
CA ASP A 31 1.66 -13.02 20.27
C ASP A 31 1.77 -11.54 19.91
N PHE A 32 0.71 -10.95 19.36
CA PHE A 32 0.72 -9.52 19.06
C PHE A 32 0.77 -8.67 20.34
N LEU A 33 0.08 -9.08 21.42
CA LEU A 33 0.14 -8.39 22.70
C LEU A 33 1.56 -8.43 23.31
N GLU A 34 2.28 -9.53 23.12
CA GLU A 34 3.70 -9.65 23.49
C GLU A 34 4.56 -8.67 22.67
N ILE A 35 4.38 -8.61 21.34
CA ILE A 35 5.04 -7.60 20.50
C ILE A 35 4.74 -6.19 21.01
N GLY A 36 3.46 -5.88 21.27
CA GLY A 36 3.02 -4.60 21.79
C GLY A 36 3.69 -4.25 23.12
N THR A 37 3.86 -5.22 24.01
CA THR A 37 4.55 -5.07 25.29
C THR A 37 6.03 -4.76 25.08
N LEU A 38 6.74 -5.53 24.25
CA LEU A 38 8.15 -5.30 23.94
C LEU A 38 8.40 -3.94 23.26
N LEU A 39 7.47 -3.52 22.39
CA LEU A 39 7.50 -2.19 21.76
C LEU A 39 7.35 -1.09 22.81
N VAL A 40 6.38 -1.20 23.72
CA VAL A 40 6.15 -0.24 24.80
C VAL A 40 7.32 -0.20 25.77
N GLU A 41 7.88 -1.33 26.15
CA GLU A 41 9.03 -1.46 27.06
C GLU A 41 10.39 -1.12 26.39
N GLN A 42 10.40 -0.85 25.08
CA GLN A 42 11.61 -0.50 24.31
C GLN A 42 12.68 -1.60 24.29
N LYS A 43 12.27 -2.87 24.40
CA LYS A 43 13.17 -4.02 24.39
C LYS A 43 13.47 -4.49 22.96
N SER A 44 14.28 -3.73 22.24
CA SER A 44 14.61 -3.99 20.82
C SER A 44 15.23 -5.38 20.56
N ASN A 45 16.09 -5.86 21.46
CA ASN A 45 16.74 -7.17 21.32
C ASN A 45 15.73 -8.33 21.47
N GLU A 46 14.88 -8.28 22.50
CA GLU A 46 13.85 -9.30 22.73
C GLU A 46 12.80 -9.27 21.61
N LEU A 47 12.46 -8.08 21.12
CA LEU A 47 11.57 -7.91 19.98
C LEU A 47 12.11 -8.61 18.71
N LEU A 48 13.40 -8.47 18.40
CA LEU A 48 14.00 -9.11 17.22
C LEU A 48 13.91 -10.64 17.29
N VAL A 49 14.27 -11.21 18.44
CA VAL A 49 14.18 -12.65 18.67
C VAL A 49 12.73 -13.13 18.53
N PHE A 50 11.78 -12.35 19.05
CA PHE A 50 10.36 -12.67 18.98
C PHE A 50 9.80 -12.56 17.55
N LEU A 51 10.20 -11.53 16.79
CA LEU A 51 9.81 -11.36 15.39
C LEU A 51 10.38 -12.47 14.51
N GLU A 52 11.60 -12.94 14.77
CA GLU A 52 12.18 -14.08 14.06
C GLU A 52 11.40 -15.37 14.33
N LYS A 53 11.00 -15.60 15.60
CA LYS A 53 10.14 -16.73 15.98
C LYS A 53 8.81 -16.71 15.22
N ILE A 54 8.14 -15.55 15.15
CA ILE A 54 6.86 -15.42 14.43
C ILE A 54 7.07 -15.53 12.91
N ARG A 55 8.21 -15.06 12.39
CA ARG A 55 8.55 -15.22 10.97
C ARG A 55 8.67 -16.69 10.58
N ALA A 56 9.22 -17.52 11.47
CA ALA A 56 9.30 -18.96 11.25
C ALA A 56 7.92 -19.59 11.04
N SER A 57 6.86 -19.05 11.67
CA SER A 57 5.47 -19.51 11.49
C SER A 57 4.74 -18.88 10.29
N ARG A 58 5.47 -18.31 9.31
CA ARG A 58 4.92 -17.80 8.03
C ARG A 58 3.77 -16.79 8.16
N PHE A 59 3.94 -15.80 9.04
CA PHE A 59 2.95 -14.74 9.16
C PHE A 59 2.91 -13.80 7.94
N SER A 60 1.76 -13.14 7.76
CA SER A 60 1.51 -12.11 6.77
C SER A 60 1.90 -10.73 7.33
N PRO A 61 2.89 -10.04 6.74
CA PRO A 61 3.28 -8.70 7.19
C PRO A 61 2.16 -7.67 7.03
N GLN A 62 1.22 -7.89 6.11
CA GLN A 62 0.01 -7.07 5.96
C GLN A 62 -0.88 -7.18 7.21
N HIS A 63 -1.04 -8.38 7.75
CA HIS A 63 -1.83 -8.58 8.94
C HIS A 63 -1.16 -7.94 10.17
N LEU A 64 0.16 -8.13 10.31
CA LEU A 64 0.92 -7.50 11.39
C LEU A 64 0.80 -5.98 11.35
N TRP A 65 0.91 -5.36 10.17
CA TRP A 65 0.70 -3.94 9.95
C TRP A 65 -0.67 -3.45 10.42
N THR A 66 -1.75 -4.10 9.95
CA THR A 66 -3.12 -3.71 10.32
C THR A 66 -3.35 -3.86 11.82
N LYS A 67 -2.85 -4.96 12.42
CA LYS A 67 -2.90 -5.19 13.87
C LYS A 67 -2.15 -4.12 14.65
N SER A 68 -1.00 -3.64 14.16
CA SER A 68 -0.25 -2.55 14.79
C SER A 68 -1.04 -1.24 14.82
N ILE A 69 -1.64 -0.83 13.69
CA ILE A 69 -2.46 0.38 13.65
C ILE A 69 -3.64 0.26 14.63
N GLU A 70 -4.33 -0.88 14.63
CA GLU A 70 -5.45 -1.12 15.54
C GLU A 70 -5.00 -1.05 17.01
N PHE A 71 -3.91 -1.74 17.34
CA PHE A 71 -3.36 -1.78 18.69
C PHE A 71 -2.98 -0.40 19.22
N PHE A 72 -2.20 0.39 18.47
CA PHE A 72 -1.81 1.72 18.93
C PHE A 72 -2.99 2.69 19.00
N ARG A 73 -4.00 2.53 18.13
CA ARG A 73 -5.25 3.29 18.23
C ARG A 73 -6.06 2.92 19.48
N ILE A 74 -6.11 1.64 19.85
CA ILE A 74 -6.73 1.18 21.11
C ILE A 74 -5.95 1.73 22.30
N LEU A 75 -4.61 1.65 22.28
CA LEU A 75 -3.73 2.15 23.33
C LEU A 75 -3.91 3.66 23.56
N MET A 76 -3.98 4.43 22.47
CA MET A 76 -4.25 5.87 22.51
C MET A 76 -5.61 6.18 23.15
N ARG A 77 -6.66 5.44 22.76
CA ARG A 77 -8.00 5.59 23.34
C ARG A 77 -8.01 5.22 24.81
N ALA A 78 -7.33 4.14 25.18
CA ALA A 78 -7.22 3.67 26.56
C ALA A 78 -6.53 4.72 27.44
N LYS A 79 -5.52 5.42 26.91
CA LYS A 79 -4.85 6.53 27.60
C LYS A 79 -5.76 7.75 27.80
N LEU A 80 -6.56 8.11 26.79
CA LEU A 80 -7.38 9.33 26.82
C LEU A 80 -8.75 9.16 27.50
N LEU A 81 -9.44 8.06 27.24
CA LEU A 81 -10.81 7.78 27.70
C LEU A 81 -10.83 6.81 28.90
N GLY A 82 -9.68 6.24 29.27
CA GLY A 82 -9.58 5.22 30.29
C GLY A 82 -10.35 3.96 29.89
N ALA A 83 -11.02 3.32 30.85
CA ALA A 83 -11.77 2.09 30.63
C ALA A 83 -13.14 2.27 29.94
N LYS A 84 -13.58 3.51 29.68
CA LYS A 84 -14.97 3.81 29.28
C LYS A 84 -15.13 3.84 27.76
N ASN A 85 -16.13 3.10 27.27
CA ASN A 85 -16.62 3.16 25.89
C ASN A 85 -15.56 2.89 24.80
N ILE A 86 -14.64 1.95 25.07
CA ILE A 86 -13.64 1.48 24.09
C ILE A 86 -14.03 0.08 23.64
N PHE A 87 -13.94 -0.15 22.33
CA PHE A 87 -13.93 -1.49 21.77
C PHE A 87 -12.51 -2.06 21.91
N TRP A 88 -12.33 -3.03 22.81
CA TRP A 88 -11.04 -3.66 23.13
C TRP A 88 -10.64 -4.76 22.14
N GLY A 89 -11.55 -5.13 21.23
CA GLY A 89 -11.37 -6.29 20.37
C GLY A 89 -11.25 -7.57 21.20
N THR A 90 -10.21 -8.35 20.90
CA THR A 90 -9.84 -9.61 21.57
C THR A 90 -8.75 -9.44 22.63
N TYR A 91 -8.24 -8.22 22.83
CA TYR A 91 -7.19 -7.96 23.81
C TYR A 91 -7.73 -7.92 25.23
N GLU A 92 -6.93 -8.41 26.18
CA GLU A 92 -7.21 -8.31 27.61
C GLU A 92 -7.16 -6.84 28.04
N LYS A 93 -8.30 -6.35 28.53
CA LYS A 93 -8.51 -4.95 28.90
C LYS A 93 -7.48 -4.45 29.92
N GLU A 94 -7.21 -5.26 30.94
CA GLU A 94 -6.32 -4.93 32.06
C GLU A 94 -4.89 -4.70 31.56
N LYS A 95 -4.38 -5.57 30.69
CA LYS A 95 -3.04 -5.45 30.10
C LYS A 95 -2.90 -4.21 29.22
N ILE A 96 -3.90 -3.91 28.40
CA ILE A 96 -3.88 -2.70 27.55
C ILE A 96 -3.88 -1.43 28.41
N LEU A 97 -4.65 -1.41 29.50
CA LEU A 97 -4.65 -0.27 30.42
C LEU A 97 -3.31 -0.10 31.13
N GLU A 98 -2.66 -1.18 31.54
CA GLU A 98 -1.32 -1.17 32.12
C GLU A 98 -0.29 -0.61 31.12
N LEU A 99 -0.26 -1.14 29.90
CA LEU A 99 0.63 -0.65 28.83
C LEU A 99 0.35 0.82 28.49
N ALA A 100 -0.91 1.23 28.46
CA ALA A 100 -1.27 2.63 28.23
C ALA A 100 -0.73 3.52 29.36
N GLN A 101 -0.74 3.07 30.61
CA GLN A 101 -0.17 3.82 31.73
C GLN A 101 1.33 4.00 31.61
N GLN A 102 2.06 2.97 31.15
CA GLN A 102 3.51 3.00 30.96
C GLN A 102 3.96 3.94 29.83
N CYS A 103 3.13 4.13 28.79
CA CYS A 103 3.42 5.05 27.69
C CYS A 103 2.94 6.48 27.94
N SER A 104 3.72 7.48 27.51
CA SER A 104 3.22 8.86 27.39
C SER A 104 2.28 9.00 26.20
N ILE A 105 1.33 9.93 26.26
CA ILE A 105 0.38 10.17 25.15
C ILE A 105 1.11 10.72 23.93
N GLU A 106 2.15 11.52 24.14
CA GLU A 106 3.03 12.07 23.12
C GLU A 106 3.74 10.97 22.35
N ARG A 107 4.24 9.94 23.06
CA ARG A 107 4.86 8.77 22.43
C ARG A 107 3.86 7.98 21.61
N ILE A 108 2.66 7.70 22.16
CA ILE A 108 1.63 6.96 21.41
C ILE A 108 1.26 7.73 20.13
N ASN A 109 1.07 9.05 20.23
CA ASN A 109 0.79 9.89 19.06
C ASN A 109 1.94 9.87 18.05
N ALA A 110 3.20 9.96 18.50
CA ALA A 110 4.37 9.88 17.61
C ALA A 110 4.42 8.53 16.85
N ILE A 111 4.12 7.43 17.53
CA ILE A 111 4.06 6.10 16.91
C ILE A 111 2.93 6.03 15.88
N VAL A 112 1.74 6.51 16.22
CA VAL A 112 0.60 6.51 15.31
C VAL A 112 0.88 7.39 14.07
N HIS A 113 1.47 8.57 14.25
CA HIS A 113 1.91 9.41 13.14
C HIS A 113 2.97 8.75 12.27
N LEU A 114 3.93 8.06 12.88
CA LEU A 114 4.92 7.28 12.15
C LEU A 114 4.25 6.20 11.30
N LEU A 115 3.33 5.42 11.88
CA LEU A 115 2.60 4.37 11.16
C LEU A 115 1.83 4.94 9.96
N TRP A 116 1.08 6.03 10.13
CA TRP A 116 0.37 6.66 9.02
C TRP A 116 1.31 7.24 7.96
N GLY A 117 2.41 7.88 8.36
CA GLY A 117 3.40 8.42 7.43
C GLY A 117 4.12 7.35 6.61
N GLN A 118 4.14 6.12 7.10
CA GLN A 118 4.79 4.97 6.46
C GLN A 118 3.81 4.08 5.66
N GLU A 119 2.51 4.36 5.69
CA GLU A 119 1.48 3.53 5.06
C GLU A 119 1.64 3.41 3.54
N GLU A 120 1.88 4.52 2.86
CA GLU A 120 2.08 4.51 1.40
C GLU A 120 3.33 3.73 1.00
N ILE A 121 4.42 3.88 1.76
CA ILE A 121 5.69 3.18 1.53
C ILE A 121 5.49 1.67 1.77
N PHE A 122 4.75 1.31 2.82
CA PHE A 122 4.41 -0.07 3.11
C PHE A 122 3.63 -0.74 1.97
N LEU A 123 2.61 -0.06 1.42
CA LEU A 123 1.80 -0.58 0.33
C LEU A 123 2.61 -0.79 -0.96
N ARG A 124 3.53 0.13 -1.26
CA ARG A 124 4.38 0.09 -2.46
C ARG A 124 5.56 -0.87 -2.34
N THR A 125 5.98 -1.20 -1.13
CA THR A 125 7.16 -2.05 -0.90
C THR A 125 6.87 -3.52 -1.20
N SER A 126 7.80 -4.16 -1.92
CA SER A 126 7.77 -5.59 -2.22
C SER A 126 8.25 -6.44 -1.05
N LYS A 127 9.25 -5.97 -0.28
CA LYS A 127 9.80 -6.65 0.90
C LYS A 127 9.14 -6.17 2.20
N LYS A 128 7.85 -6.45 2.35
CA LYS A 128 7.04 -6.00 3.50
C LYS A 128 7.55 -6.52 4.85
N ASP A 129 8.10 -7.73 4.89
CA ASP A 129 8.60 -8.33 6.14
C ASP A 129 9.75 -7.53 6.76
N ILE A 130 10.74 -7.19 5.94
CA ILE A 130 11.92 -6.41 6.35
C ILE A 130 11.50 -4.99 6.72
N PHE A 131 10.57 -4.42 5.95
CA PHE A 131 10.05 -3.09 6.23
C PHE A 131 9.36 -3.02 7.60
N VAL A 132 8.47 -3.98 7.91
CA VAL A 132 7.77 -4.00 9.19
C VAL A 132 8.75 -4.23 10.33
N GLU A 133 9.70 -5.14 10.20
CA GLU A 133 10.76 -5.34 11.21
C GLU A 133 11.51 -4.03 11.50
N HIS A 134 11.98 -3.35 10.44
CA HIS A 134 12.69 -2.08 10.57
C HIS A 134 11.82 -1.01 11.25
N LEU A 135 10.55 -0.94 10.90
CA LEU A 135 9.62 0.01 11.49
C LEU A 135 9.37 -0.28 12.98
N MET A 136 9.21 -1.55 13.34
CA MET A 136 9.03 -1.96 14.74
C MET A 136 10.28 -1.62 15.58
N LEU A 137 11.48 -1.83 15.02
CA LEU A 137 12.72 -1.37 15.64
C LEU A 137 12.77 0.15 15.79
N GLN A 138 12.34 0.88 14.76
CA GLN A 138 12.28 2.34 14.81
C GLN A 138 11.36 2.78 15.95
N ILE A 139 10.17 2.18 16.10
CA ILE A 139 9.23 2.42 17.20
C ILE A 139 9.86 2.12 18.57
N CYS A 140 10.57 1.00 18.70
CA CYS A 140 11.32 0.67 19.92
C CYS A 140 12.39 1.72 20.26
N SER A 141 13.10 2.22 19.24
CA SER A 141 14.23 3.14 19.41
C SER A 141 13.83 4.61 19.58
N GLN A 142 12.57 4.97 19.30
CA GLN A 142 12.10 6.34 19.49
C GLN A 142 12.10 6.69 20.97
N VAL A 143 13.14 7.44 21.36
CA VAL A 143 13.30 8.01 22.69
C VAL A 143 12.10 8.90 22.97
N ASN A 144 11.47 8.70 24.14
CA ASN A 144 10.41 9.55 24.66
C ASN A 144 10.79 11.02 24.42
N VAL A 145 10.04 11.72 23.58
CA VAL A 145 10.05 13.17 23.61
C VAL A 145 9.38 13.51 24.94
N GLU A 146 10.18 13.72 25.98
CA GLU A 146 9.64 14.23 27.24
C GLU A 146 8.85 15.50 26.91
N PRO A 147 7.66 15.69 27.52
CA PRO A 147 6.91 16.91 27.33
C PRO A 147 7.83 18.09 27.59
N LEU A 148 7.95 19.01 26.63
CA LEU A 148 8.78 20.22 26.75
C LEU A 148 8.58 20.93 28.09
N ALA A 149 7.36 20.86 28.65
CA ALA A 149 7.02 21.34 29.98
C ALA A 149 7.91 20.75 31.11
N LYS A 150 8.18 19.43 31.11
CA LYS A 150 9.06 18.79 32.10
C LYS A 150 10.52 19.15 31.91
N ILE A 151 10.97 19.33 30.67
CA ILE A 151 12.33 19.78 30.36
C ILE A 151 12.52 21.22 30.82
N ILE A 152 11.52 22.09 30.58
CA ILE A 152 11.52 23.48 31.07
C ILE A 152 11.49 23.50 32.60
N GLU A 153 10.66 22.69 33.24
CA GLU A 153 10.60 22.58 34.70
C GLU A 153 11.91 22.03 35.31
N ALA A 154 12.60 21.11 34.64
CA ALA A 154 13.93 20.61 35.02
C ALA A 154 15.03 21.68 34.86
N ILE A 155 14.91 22.55 33.86
CA ILE A 155 15.83 23.68 33.65
C ILE A 155 15.56 24.79 34.67
N GLU A 156 14.30 25.06 34.98
CA GLU A 156 13.89 26.06 35.98
C GLU A 156 14.20 25.60 37.42
N SER A 157 14.07 24.31 37.72
CA SER A 157 14.43 23.73 39.02
C SER A 157 15.94 23.45 39.19
N GLY A 158 16.69 23.33 38.09
CA GLY A 158 18.15 23.09 38.09
C GLY A 158 19.04 24.33 38.17
N GLY A 159 18.48 25.54 38.16
CA GLY A 159 19.23 26.79 38.00
C GLY A 159 19.94 27.39 39.23
N HIS A 160 20.06 26.69 40.36
CA HIS A 160 20.64 27.27 41.61
C HIS A 160 21.76 26.45 42.29
N SER A 161 22.50 25.63 41.54
CA SER A 161 23.81 25.16 42.06
C SER A 161 24.88 26.21 41.81
N LYS A 162 25.20 26.98 42.87
CA LYS A 162 26.42 27.79 42.97
C LYS A 162 27.65 26.91 42.78
N THR A 163 28.16 26.78 41.56
CA THR A 163 29.53 26.29 41.32
C THR A 163 30.49 27.46 41.49
N THR A 164 31.12 27.52 42.66
CA THR A 164 32.25 28.37 42.96
C THR A 164 33.38 28.07 41.98
N ARG A 165 33.65 28.99 41.06
CA ARG A 165 34.81 28.95 40.17
C ARG A 165 36.08 29.10 41.00
N THR A 166 36.90 28.05 41.03
CA THR A 166 38.33 28.15 41.37
C THR A 166 39.13 28.07 40.06
N PRO A 167 40.04 29.00 39.76
CA PRO A 167 40.81 28.97 38.52
C PRO A 167 41.99 27.99 38.65
N PRO A 168 42.32 27.19 37.62
CA PRO A 168 43.56 26.43 37.59
C PRO A 168 44.75 27.32 37.15
N PRO A 169 46.00 27.01 37.58
CA PRO A 169 47.18 27.76 37.21
C PRO A 169 47.57 27.56 35.75
N ARG A 170 48.06 28.65 35.17
CA ARG A 170 48.65 28.81 33.84
C ARG A 170 49.97 28.03 33.73
N GLU A 171 50.02 27.05 32.84
CA GLU A 171 51.26 26.58 32.23
C GLU A 171 51.10 26.51 30.71
N GLU A 172 51.81 27.41 30.03
CA GLU A 172 52.22 27.34 28.63
C GLU A 172 53.77 27.35 28.68
N PRO A 173 54.48 26.66 27.77
CA PRO A 173 54.44 27.08 26.37
C PRO A 173 54.56 25.98 25.29
N ALA A 174 54.02 26.36 24.13
CA ALA A 174 54.50 26.10 22.76
C ALA A 174 54.59 24.65 22.25
N ARG A 175 53.69 24.34 21.29
CA ARG A 175 54.07 23.64 20.05
C ARG A 175 53.08 23.94 18.91
N SER A 176 53.59 24.74 17.98
CA SER A 176 53.27 24.86 16.55
C SER A 176 52.10 24.05 15.98
N PHE A 177 51.10 24.79 15.48
CA PHE A 177 50.20 24.32 14.44
C PHE A 177 50.98 24.09 13.14
N THR A 178 51.01 22.84 12.65
CA THR A 178 51.27 22.54 11.24
C THR A 178 49.94 22.24 10.55
N PRO A 179 49.64 22.85 9.39
CA PRO A 179 48.43 22.57 8.62
C PRO A 179 48.48 21.17 7.96
N PRO A 180 47.33 20.52 7.75
CA PRO A 180 47.26 19.24 7.06
C PRO A 180 47.62 19.40 5.56
N PRO A 181 48.30 18.41 4.95
CA PRO A 181 48.61 18.46 3.52
C PRO A 181 47.33 18.34 2.67
N PRO A 182 47.29 18.98 1.48
CA PRO A 182 46.16 18.89 0.56
C PRO A 182 45.98 17.45 0.06
N ARG A 183 44.77 16.92 0.24
CA ARG A 183 44.37 15.61 -0.28
C ARG A 183 44.37 15.68 -1.80
N GLN A 184 45.23 14.85 -2.40
CA GLN A 184 45.44 14.74 -3.83
C GLN A 184 44.13 14.46 -4.58
N GLN A 185 43.90 15.23 -5.64
CA GLN A 185 42.86 14.98 -6.63
C GLN A 185 43.12 13.62 -7.28
N PHE A 186 42.17 12.70 -7.17
CA PHE A 186 42.12 11.51 -8.00
C PHE A 186 41.83 11.95 -9.43
N VAL A 187 42.85 11.87 -10.30
CA VAL A 187 42.68 11.96 -11.75
C VAL A 187 42.25 10.56 -12.23
N PRO A 188 41.15 10.43 -12.98
CA PRO A 188 40.74 9.13 -13.53
C PRO A 188 41.74 8.68 -14.60
N PRO A 189 42.22 7.42 -14.59
CA PRO A 189 43.00 6.91 -15.70
C PRO A 189 42.11 6.74 -16.94
N ALA A 190 42.65 7.22 -18.06
CA ALA A 190 42.05 7.24 -19.37
C ALA A 190 41.68 5.84 -19.87
N SER A 191 40.57 5.80 -20.61
CA SER A 191 40.12 4.71 -21.47
C SER A 191 41.28 4.19 -22.32
N THR A 192 41.63 2.93 -22.13
CA THR A 192 42.43 2.19 -23.11
C THR A 192 41.58 1.03 -23.63
N THR A 193 40.93 1.28 -24.77
CA THR A 193 40.48 0.25 -25.69
C THR A 193 41.71 -0.47 -26.23
N PRO A 194 41.68 -1.82 -26.28
CA PRO A 194 41.98 -2.48 -27.53
C PRO A 194 40.81 -3.36 -27.98
N ALA A 195 40.59 -3.32 -29.30
CA ALA A 195 39.58 -4.05 -30.04
C ALA A 195 40.09 -5.48 -30.41
N PRO A 196 39.48 -6.20 -31.38
CA PRO A 196 38.74 -7.43 -31.14
C PRO A 196 39.40 -8.68 -31.77
N VAL A 197 39.19 -9.85 -31.17
CA VAL A 197 39.55 -11.16 -31.76
C VAL A 197 38.32 -12.06 -31.57
N GLU A 198 37.48 -12.29 -32.58
CA GLU A 198 37.60 -13.17 -33.76
C GLU A 198 36.91 -14.54 -33.53
N LYS A 199 35.83 -14.69 -34.29
CA LYS A 199 35.09 -15.86 -34.81
C LYS A 199 35.53 -17.30 -34.43
N GLU A 200 34.53 -18.07 -34.01
CA GLU A 200 34.24 -19.47 -34.40
C GLU A 200 32.77 -19.73 -34.01
N ASN A 201 31.77 -19.66 -34.90
CA ASN A 201 31.39 -20.56 -35.99
C ASN A 201 31.31 -22.04 -35.61
N SER A 202 30.09 -22.52 -35.28
CA SER A 202 29.59 -23.87 -35.60
C SER A 202 28.09 -23.99 -35.29
N ALA A 203 27.26 -23.71 -36.29
CA ALA A 203 26.12 -24.57 -36.65
C ALA A 203 26.65 -25.47 -37.80
N PRO A 204 26.07 -26.64 -38.16
CA PRO A 204 24.63 -26.83 -38.42
C PRO A 204 24.05 -28.24 -38.17
N ALA A 205 22.72 -28.33 -38.09
CA ALA A 205 21.89 -29.25 -38.91
C ALA A 205 20.43 -29.27 -38.40
N ALA A 206 19.52 -28.66 -39.17
CA ALA A 206 18.14 -29.13 -39.31
C ALA A 206 18.16 -30.40 -40.20
N PRO A 207 17.08 -31.21 -40.29
CA PRO A 207 15.95 -30.79 -41.13
C PRO A 207 14.54 -31.30 -40.73
N LEU A 208 13.55 -30.51 -41.19
CA LEU A 208 12.25 -30.92 -41.75
C LEU A 208 11.26 -31.68 -40.87
N ASP A 209 10.14 -31.02 -40.54
CA ASP A 209 8.88 -31.46 -41.13
C ASP A 209 7.91 -30.27 -41.33
N GLN A 210 7.60 -30.02 -42.60
CA GLN A 210 6.45 -29.25 -43.06
C GLN A 210 5.60 -30.23 -43.85
N THR A 211 4.29 -30.24 -43.63
CA THR A 211 3.29 -30.34 -44.70
C THR A 211 1.88 -30.03 -44.16
N PRO A 212 0.95 -29.59 -45.03
CA PRO A 212 -0.06 -28.57 -44.75
C PRO A 212 -1.48 -29.10 -44.98
N THR A 213 -2.42 -28.22 -45.36
CA THR A 213 -3.74 -28.47 -46.04
C THR A 213 -4.90 -28.60 -45.02
N ASN A 214 -6.09 -27.98 -45.09
CA ASN A 214 -6.77 -27.12 -46.08
C ASN A 214 -8.05 -26.52 -45.44
N ILE A 215 -8.36 -25.27 -45.80
CA ILE A 215 -9.65 -24.69 -46.29
C ILE A 215 -10.98 -24.94 -45.51
N SER A 216 -11.45 -23.86 -44.85
CA SER A 216 -12.70 -23.03 -45.01
C SER A 216 -14.04 -23.64 -45.51
N PRO A 217 -15.19 -22.91 -45.55
CA PRO A 217 -15.76 -21.77 -44.77
C PRO A 217 -17.26 -22.03 -44.37
N ILE A 218 -18.03 -20.95 -44.05
CA ILE A 218 -19.50 -20.81 -43.87
C ILE A 218 -19.88 -20.70 -42.37
N ASP A 219 -20.55 -19.66 -41.85
CA ASP A 219 -21.55 -18.76 -42.43
C ASP A 219 -21.51 -17.36 -41.80
N SER A 220 -21.94 -16.36 -42.55
CA SER A 220 -21.99 -14.96 -42.18
C SER A 220 -23.44 -14.49 -41.97
N SER A 221 -23.59 -13.63 -40.95
CA SER A 221 -24.57 -12.51 -40.82
C SER A 221 -25.80 -12.76 -39.93
N PRO A 222 -26.43 -11.71 -39.40
CA PRO A 222 -25.87 -10.45 -38.89
C PRO A 222 -26.41 -10.10 -37.49
N ILE A 223 -25.61 -9.46 -36.63
CA ILE A 223 -26.17 -8.65 -35.54
C ILE A 223 -25.58 -7.25 -35.66
N GLN A 224 -26.42 -6.34 -36.13
CA GLN A 224 -26.25 -4.90 -35.98
C GLN A 224 -26.32 -4.56 -34.49
N SER A 225 -25.24 -3.98 -33.95
CA SER A 225 -25.31 -3.23 -32.69
C SER A 225 -24.20 -2.19 -32.66
N SER A 226 -24.59 -0.95 -33.00
CA SER A 226 -24.11 0.34 -32.50
C SER A 226 -22.59 0.57 -32.39
N ALA A 227 -22.08 1.33 -33.35
CA ALA A 227 -20.79 2.00 -33.28
C ALA A 227 -20.85 3.18 -32.30
N GLU A 228 -20.29 3.00 -31.11
CA GLU A 228 -19.81 4.08 -30.21
C GLU A 228 -19.12 3.40 -29.01
N ASN A 229 -17.78 3.46 -28.92
CA ASN A 229 -16.90 3.12 -27.77
C ASN A 229 -15.66 2.26 -28.08
N GLN A 230 -15.19 2.14 -29.33
CA GLN A 230 -13.91 1.48 -29.61
C GLN A 230 -12.81 2.50 -29.90
N LEU A 231 -11.63 2.32 -29.27
CA LEU A 231 -10.44 3.11 -29.56
C LEU A 231 -10.07 2.97 -31.06
N PRO A 232 -9.75 4.07 -31.76
CA PRO A 232 -9.32 4.01 -33.15
C PRO A 232 -8.09 3.11 -33.33
N GLN A 233 -8.00 2.37 -34.45
CA GLN A 233 -6.81 1.55 -34.77
C GLN A 233 -5.50 2.37 -34.80
N GLU A 234 -5.60 3.66 -35.07
CA GLU A 234 -4.49 4.62 -35.04
C GLU A 234 -3.91 4.81 -33.63
N TRP A 235 -4.74 4.66 -32.58
CA TRP A 235 -4.27 4.73 -31.20
C TRP A 235 -3.33 3.57 -30.85
N THR A 236 -3.64 2.36 -31.34
CA THR A 236 -2.80 1.18 -31.11
C THR A 236 -1.44 1.34 -31.80
N LYS A 237 -1.39 1.96 -32.98
CA LYS A 237 -0.13 2.27 -33.69
C LYS A 237 0.69 3.31 -32.93
N PHE A 238 0.04 4.36 -32.43
CA PHE A 238 0.67 5.36 -31.56
C PHE A 238 1.28 4.73 -30.30
N LEU A 239 0.55 3.86 -29.60
CA LEU A 239 1.07 3.19 -28.40
C LEU A 239 2.30 2.30 -28.69
N ALA A 240 2.38 1.70 -29.88
CA ALA A 240 3.53 0.89 -30.29
C ALA A 240 4.79 1.72 -30.57
N GLU A 241 4.65 3.01 -30.93
CA GLU A 241 5.75 3.93 -31.21
C GLU A 241 6.19 4.77 -30.00
N LEU A 242 5.46 4.70 -28.88
CA LEU A 242 5.74 5.39 -27.62
C LEU A 242 6.89 4.82 -26.75
N PRO A 243 7.20 3.49 -26.74
CA PRO A 243 8.26 2.90 -25.92
C PRO A 243 9.67 3.53 -26.04
N PRO A 244 10.15 4.01 -27.20
CA PRO A 244 11.49 4.60 -27.31
C PRO A 244 11.67 5.92 -26.55
N LEU A 245 10.60 6.53 -26.01
CA LEU A 245 10.67 7.79 -25.24
C LEU A 245 11.07 7.61 -23.76
N GLY A 246 11.25 6.37 -23.29
CA GLY A 246 11.85 6.06 -21.99
C GLY A 246 10.96 6.30 -20.76
N ASP A 247 9.69 6.65 -20.94
CA ASP A 247 8.77 6.93 -19.85
C ASP A 247 7.66 5.87 -19.76
N ASN A 248 8.00 4.75 -19.08
CA ASN A 248 7.10 3.61 -18.87
C ASN A 248 5.78 4.01 -18.20
N LEU A 249 5.77 5.11 -17.45
CA LEU A 249 4.58 5.62 -16.78
C LEU A 249 3.58 6.23 -17.78
N VAL A 250 4.07 7.00 -18.77
CA VAL A 250 3.24 7.58 -19.83
C VAL A 250 2.64 6.47 -20.70
N HIS A 251 3.46 5.47 -21.08
CA HIS A 251 2.97 4.32 -21.85
C HIS A 251 1.88 3.57 -21.12
N THR A 252 2.13 3.17 -19.87
CA THR A 252 1.16 2.43 -19.04
C THR A 252 -0.09 3.27 -18.75
N GLY A 253 0.07 4.59 -18.63
CA GLY A 253 -1.02 5.54 -18.47
C GLY A 253 -1.93 5.57 -19.70
N LEU A 254 -1.38 5.87 -20.87
CA LEU A 254 -2.12 5.99 -22.13
C LEU A 254 -2.72 4.65 -22.58
N GLN A 255 -2.12 3.52 -22.21
CA GLN A 255 -2.68 2.19 -22.45
C GLN A 255 -3.99 1.95 -21.67
N LYS A 256 -4.20 2.64 -20.53
CA LYS A 256 -5.43 2.56 -19.73
C LYS A 256 -6.54 3.50 -20.21
N ALA A 257 -6.32 4.22 -21.31
CA ALA A 257 -7.37 5.03 -21.93
C ALA A 257 -8.50 4.12 -22.43
N LEU A 258 -9.74 4.46 -22.09
CA LEU A 258 -10.94 3.73 -22.48
C LEU A 258 -11.48 4.16 -23.84
N ARG A 259 -11.45 5.47 -24.11
CA ARG A 259 -11.97 6.05 -25.35
C ARG A 259 -11.33 7.41 -25.64
N LEU A 260 -11.39 7.79 -26.91
CA LEU A 260 -11.02 9.12 -27.39
C LEU A 260 -12.25 9.76 -28.02
N GLU A 261 -12.54 11.00 -27.63
CA GLU A 261 -13.53 11.84 -28.32
C GLU A 261 -12.80 13.03 -28.91
N ASN A 262 -12.92 13.24 -30.22
CA ASN A 262 -12.43 14.43 -30.89
C ASN A 262 -13.63 15.33 -31.20
N ALA A 263 -13.68 16.50 -30.58
CA ALA A 263 -14.70 17.50 -30.83
C ALA A 263 -14.03 18.84 -31.13
N ASN A 264 -14.29 19.40 -32.32
CA ASN A 264 -13.83 20.73 -32.73
C ASN A 264 -12.30 20.96 -32.59
N GLY A 265 -11.48 19.94 -32.86
CA GLY A 265 -10.02 20.01 -32.78
C GLY A 265 -9.46 19.87 -31.36
N LYS A 266 -10.31 19.55 -30.38
CA LYS A 266 -9.92 19.19 -29.02
C LYS A 266 -10.18 17.70 -28.80
N THR A 267 -9.13 16.95 -28.47
CA THR A 267 -9.20 15.51 -28.20
C THR A 267 -9.26 15.27 -26.70
N THR A 268 -10.34 14.62 -26.23
CA THR A 268 -10.48 14.24 -24.83
C THR A 268 -10.18 12.75 -24.68
N ILE A 269 -9.20 12.43 -23.84
CA ILE A 269 -8.86 11.05 -23.50
C ILE A 269 -9.57 10.71 -22.19
N PHE A 270 -10.38 9.65 -22.22
CA PHE A 270 -11.12 9.18 -21.06
C PHE A 270 -10.41 8.01 -20.40
N PHE A 271 -10.30 8.04 -19.09
CA PHE A 271 -9.76 6.96 -18.28
C PHE A 271 -10.82 6.40 -17.34
N ASP A 272 -10.72 5.10 -17.04
CA ASP A 272 -11.56 4.42 -16.04
C ASP A 272 -11.35 5.04 -14.66
N GLN A 273 -10.08 5.23 -14.30
CA GLN A 273 -9.66 5.90 -13.07
C GLN A 273 -8.59 6.94 -13.39
N LEU A 274 -8.97 8.21 -13.27
CA LEU A 274 -8.05 9.33 -13.49
C LEU A 274 -7.31 9.64 -12.20
N ASN A 275 -6.03 9.26 -12.14
CA ASN A 275 -5.16 9.66 -11.03
C ASN A 275 -4.63 11.08 -11.30
N PRO A 276 -4.79 12.05 -10.38
CA PRO A 276 -4.24 13.40 -10.53
C PRO A 276 -2.75 13.43 -10.85
N PHE A 277 -1.97 12.50 -10.27
CA PHE A 277 -0.54 12.36 -10.54
C PHE A 277 -0.27 11.98 -12.00
N LEU A 278 -1.07 11.09 -12.58
CA LEU A 278 -0.94 10.70 -13.98
C LEU A 278 -1.26 11.87 -14.90
N VAL A 279 -2.29 12.66 -14.59
CA VAL A 279 -2.65 13.86 -15.37
C VAL A 279 -1.51 14.88 -15.36
N SER A 280 -0.97 15.18 -14.18
CA SER A 280 0.18 16.09 -14.06
C SER A 280 1.38 15.59 -14.86
N HIS A 281 1.69 14.29 -14.78
CA HIS A 281 2.80 13.68 -15.51
C HIS A 281 2.57 13.66 -17.03
N LEU A 282 1.34 13.39 -17.49
CA LEU A 282 0.96 13.44 -18.89
C LEU A 282 1.03 14.86 -19.45
N GLU A 283 0.62 15.87 -18.69
CA GLU A 283 0.76 17.29 -19.08
C GLU A 283 2.23 17.74 -19.11
N GLU A 284 3.05 17.34 -18.14
CA GLU A 284 4.48 17.64 -18.11
C GLU A 284 5.22 17.02 -19.31
N THR A 285 4.87 15.77 -19.64
CA THR A 285 5.48 15.05 -20.76
C THR A 285 4.81 15.31 -22.11
N LYS A 286 3.72 16.09 -22.14
CA LYS A 286 2.89 16.39 -23.34
C LYS A 286 3.72 16.81 -24.53
N LYS A 287 4.71 17.68 -24.33
CA LYS A 287 5.60 18.17 -25.40
C LYS A 287 6.40 17.07 -26.11
N ARG A 288 6.65 15.93 -25.44
CA ARG A 288 7.46 14.83 -25.98
C ARG A 288 6.64 13.84 -26.81
N TRP A 289 5.43 13.50 -26.36
CA TRP A 289 4.59 12.50 -27.03
C TRP A 289 3.51 13.10 -27.94
N LEU A 290 3.11 14.36 -27.74
CA LEU A 290 2.10 15.02 -28.57
C LEU A 290 2.43 15.05 -30.08
N PRO A 291 3.68 15.28 -30.52
CA PRO A 291 4.02 15.26 -31.94
C PRO A 291 3.84 13.88 -32.57
N ILE A 292 4.10 12.81 -31.81
CA ILE A 292 3.90 11.43 -32.27
C ILE A 292 2.40 11.17 -32.41
N LEU A 293 1.59 11.62 -31.45
CA LEU A 293 0.15 11.48 -31.54
C LEU A 293 -0.45 12.25 -32.73
N GLN A 294 0.05 13.46 -33.01
CA GLN A 294 -0.36 14.28 -34.16
C GLN A 294 -0.02 13.66 -35.52
N ASN A 295 1.00 12.79 -35.59
CA ASN A 295 1.32 12.05 -36.81
C ASN A 295 0.31 10.93 -37.09
N HIS A 296 -0.32 10.37 -36.06
CA HIS A 296 -1.26 9.26 -36.19
C HIS A 296 -2.72 9.70 -36.20
N ILE A 297 -3.05 10.82 -35.55
CA ILE A 297 -4.43 11.34 -35.48
C ILE A 297 -4.42 12.78 -36.00
N ALA A 298 -5.03 12.99 -37.16
CA ALA A 298 -5.16 14.32 -37.76
C ALA A 298 -6.07 15.24 -36.91
N ASP A 299 -5.78 16.54 -36.93
CA ASP A 299 -6.57 17.62 -36.31
C ASP A 299 -6.55 17.74 -34.77
N ILE A 300 -5.48 17.30 -34.09
CA ILE A 300 -5.32 17.55 -32.65
C ILE A 300 -4.64 18.90 -32.40
N LYS A 301 -5.42 19.89 -31.94
CA LYS A 301 -4.89 21.19 -31.47
C LYS A 301 -4.70 21.24 -29.97
N ASP A 302 -5.56 20.55 -29.21
CA ASP A 302 -5.50 20.51 -27.75
C ASP A 302 -5.97 19.14 -27.22
N ILE A 303 -5.46 18.77 -26.05
CA ILE A 303 -5.77 17.50 -25.37
C ILE A 303 -6.23 17.76 -23.95
N ASP A 304 -7.30 17.08 -23.56
CA ASP A 304 -7.87 17.12 -22.22
C ASP A 304 -8.04 15.70 -21.67
N PHE A 305 -7.99 15.57 -20.35
CA PHE A 305 -8.03 14.28 -19.67
C PHE A 305 -9.22 14.23 -18.73
N LYS A 306 -10.14 13.28 -18.95
CA LYS A 306 -11.33 13.10 -18.11
C LYS A 306 -11.37 11.72 -17.47
N GLY A 307 -11.84 11.68 -16.23
CA GLY A 307 -12.00 10.47 -15.43
C GLY A 307 -13.45 10.22 -15.08
N GLY A 308 -13.87 8.96 -15.18
CA GLY A 308 -15.16 8.51 -14.67
C GLY A 308 -16.28 8.55 -15.70
N VAL A 309 -17.10 7.49 -15.65
CA VAL A 309 -18.42 7.40 -16.27
C VAL A 309 -19.34 8.37 -15.53
N THR A 310 -19.44 9.61 -16.00
CA THR A 310 -20.48 10.50 -15.53
C THR A 310 -21.78 10.11 -16.23
N ALA A 311 -22.64 9.41 -15.48
CA ALA A 311 -24.06 9.24 -15.78
C ALA A 311 -24.76 10.61 -15.72
N GLU A 312 -24.53 11.46 -16.72
CA GLU A 312 -25.13 12.78 -16.81
C GLU A 312 -25.63 13.03 -18.23
N GLN A 313 -26.64 12.25 -18.61
CA GLN A 313 -27.53 12.58 -19.72
C GLN A 313 -28.85 11.84 -19.53
N LYS A 314 -29.69 12.37 -18.64
CA LYS A 314 -31.16 12.53 -18.82
C LYS A 314 -31.74 13.19 -17.55
N ARG A 315 -31.72 14.51 -17.52
CA ARG A 315 -32.52 15.29 -16.56
C ARG A 315 -33.63 15.98 -17.36
N GLU A 316 -34.72 15.24 -17.58
CA GLU A 316 -36.01 15.84 -17.94
C GLU A 316 -36.73 16.23 -16.65
N GLU A 317 -37.23 17.45 -16.65
CA GLU A 317 -37.94 18.11 -15.56
C GLU A 317 -39.20 17.35 -15.14
N ILE A 318 -39.43 17.20 -13.83
CA ILE A 318 -40.74 16.84 -13.30
C ILE A 318 -41.09 17.79 -12.14
N PRO A 319 -42.35 18.28 -12.06
CA PRO A 319 -42.75 19.38 -11.19
C PRO A 319 -42.88 18.96 -9.72
N GLN A 320 -42.82 19.96 -8.85
CA GLN A 320 -43.09 19.84 -7.42
C GLN A 320 -44.50 19.27 -7.15
N LEU A 321 -44.61 18.29 -6.25
CA LEU A 321 -45.82 18.08 -5.47
C LEU A 321 -45.53 17.50 -4.08
N ASN A 322 -46.33 17.97 -3.13
CA ASN A 322 -46.25 17.80 -1.69
C ASN A 322 -46.62 16.39 -1.15
N ALA A 323 -46.30 16.24 0.14
CA ALA A 323 -46.97 15.43 1.16
C ALA A 323 -46.49 13.99 1.44
N THR A 324 -45.93 13.87 2.65
CA THR A 324 -46.05 12.79 3.64
C THR A 324 -46.83 11.54 3.20
N THR A 325 -46.12 10.42 3.05
CA THR A 325 -46.67 9.07 3.24
C THR A 325 -45.55 8.13 3.67
N GLN A 326 -45.75 7.45 4.81
CA GLN A 326 -44.91 6.36 5.30
C GLN A 326 -44.75 5.28 4.22
N ARG A 327 -43.53 5.11 3.70
CA ARG A 327 -43.18 3.95 2.88
C ARG A 327 -42.60 2.85 3.75
N ARG A 328 -43.41 1.82 4.01
CA ARG A 328 -42.92 0.46 4.27
C ARG A 328 -42.10 0.04 3.04
N SER A 329 -40.78 -0.09 3.18
CA SER A 329 -39.94 -0.67 2.13
C SER A 329 -40.18 -2.18 2.09
N THR A 330 -40.87 -2.65 1.07
CA THR A 330 -40.83 -4.07 0.69
C THR A 330 -39.48 -4.33 0.03
N TRP A 331 -38.52 -4.74 0.86
CA TRP A 331 -37.25 -5.27 0.40
C TRP A 331 -37.53 -6.53 -0.43
N ARG A 332 -37.14 -6.52 -1.71
CA ARG A 332 -36.92 -7.76 -2.46
C ARG A 332 -35.52 -8.26 -2.09
N PRO A 333 -35.36 -9.51 -1.60
CA PRO A 333 -34.03 -10.04 -1.34
C PRO A 333 -33.30 -10.26 -2.67
N ALA A 334 -32.06 -9.78 -2.74
CA ALA A 334 -31.10 -10.25 -3.72
C ALA A 334 -30.92 -11.76 -3.54
N GLN A 335 -31.05 -12.52 -4.62
CA GLN A 335 -30.86 -13.97 -4.60
C GLN A 335 -29.45 -14.29 -4.10
N GLY A 336 -29.33 -15.19 -3.10
CA GLY A 336 -28.05 -15.67 -2.57
C GLY A 336 -27.64 -15.16 -1.18
N LEU A 337 -28.47 -14.34 -0.51
CA LEU A 337 -28.21 -13.95 0.88
C LEU A 337 -28.77 -15.02 1.84
N VAL A 338 -27.88 -15.74 2.51
CA VAL A 338 -28.26 -16.73 3.53
C VAL A 338 -28.57 -16.01 4.84
N ASP A 339 -29.76 -16.24 5.37
CA ASP A 339 -30.12 -15.78 6.71
C ASP A 339 -29.49 -16.70 7.75
N VAL A 340 -28.51 -16.16 8.47
CA VAL A 340 -27.72 -16.85 9.50
C VAL A 340 -28.17 -16.45 10.91
N SER A 341 -29.37 -15.88 11.05
CA SER A 341 -29.88 -15.42 12.35
C SER A 341 -30.12 -16.56 13.36
N ASP A 342 -30.31 -17.78 12.86
CA ASP A 342 -30.50 -18.98 13.68
C ASP A 342 -29.15 -19.53 14.18
N LYS A 343 -28.91 -19.38 15.50
CA LYS A 343 -27.66 -19.77 16.16
C LYS A 343 -27.52 -21.29 16.32
N GLU A 344 -28.62 -22.02 16.42
CA GLU A 344 -28.59 -23.49 16.59
C GLU A 344 -28.27 -24.15 15.26
N LYS A 345 -28.79 -23.60 14.16
CA LYS A 345 -28.56 -24.12 12.82
C LYS A 345 -27.19 -23.76 12.24
N TRP A 346 -26.62 -22.62 12.64
CA TRP A 346 -25.39 -22.08 12.05
C TRP A 346 -24.28 -21.72 13.06
N PRO A 347 -23.86 -22.64 13.95
CA PRO A 347 -22.90 -22.33 15.01
C PRO A 347 -21.54 -21.86 14.46
N LYS A 348 -21.08 -22.44 13.35
CA LYS A 348 -19.80 -22.07 12.70
C LYS A 348 -19.84 -20.68 12.06
N ALA A 349 -20.96 -20.31 11.43
CA ALA A 349 -21.11 -19.01 10.79
C ALA A 349 -21.27 -17.88 11.83
N GLN A 350 -21.83 -18.18 13.00
CA GLN A 350 -21.85 -17.26 14.15
C GLN A 350 -20.45 -17.00 14.72
N ILE A 351 -19.58 -18.02 14.75
CA ILE A 351 -18.17 -17.83 15.13
C ILE A 351 -17.46 -16.94 14.11
N LEU A 352 -17.67 -17.17 12.80
CA LEU A 352 -17.11 -16.31 11.75
C LEU A 352 -17.59 -14.86 11.86
N LEU A 353 -18.89 -14.63 12.07
CA LEU A 353 -19.46 -13.28 12.25
C LEU A 353 -18.96 -12.58 13.52
N LYS A 354 -18.58 -13.32 14.56
CA LYS A 354 -18.02 -12.77 15.79
C LYS A 354 -16.63 -12.16 15.58
N HIS A 355 -15.83 -12.74 14.70
CA HIS A 355 -14.46 -12.28 14.42
C HIS A 355 -14.36 -11.40 13.17
N PHE A 356 -15.32 -11.51 12.24
CA PHE A 356 -15.33 -10.77 10.98
C PHE A 356 -16.72 -10.14 10.74
N PRO A 357 -16.91 -8.84 11.04
CA PRO A 357 -18.17 -8.16 10.75
C PRO A 357 -18.36 -8.00 9.24
N GLY A 358 -19.30 -8.73 8.65
CA GLY A 358 -19.57 -8.74 7.21
C GLY A 358 -20.87 -9.46 6.84
N ARG A 359 -21.18 -9.55 5.53
CA ARG A 359 -22.31 -10.33 5.01
C ARG A 359 -21.81 -11.66 4.44
N LEU A 360 -22.46 -12.76 4.82
CA LEU A 360 -22.18 -14.09 4.28
C LEU A 360 -23.06 -14.32 3.04
N THR A 361 -22.44 -14.71 1.94
CA THR A 361 -23.13 -15.08 0.69
C THR A 361 -22.78 -16.52 0.33
N GLU A 362 -23.78 -17.31 -0.06
CA GLU A 362 -23.56 -18.69 -0.51
C GLU A 362 -23.02 -18.67 -1.93
N THR A 363 -21.86 -19.30 -2.14
CA THR A 363 -21.30 -19.56 -3.47
C THR A 363 -21.68 -20.97 -3.90
N GLN A 364 -22.38 -21.09 -5.03
CA GLN A 364 -22.71 -22.38 -5.64
C GLN A 364 -21.48 -23.12 -6.17
#